data_AF-A0A813KCY3-F1
#
_entry.id   AF-A0A813KCY3-F1
#
_cell.length_a   1.000
_cell.length_b   1.000
_cell.length_c   1.000
_cell.angle_alpha   90.00
_cell.angle_beta   90.00
_cell.angle_gamma   90.00
#
_symmetry.space_group_name_H-M   'P 1'
#
loop_
_entity.id
_entity.type
_entity.pdbx_description
1 polymer ?
#
loop_
_entity_poly.entity_id
_entity_poly.type
_entity_poly.pdbx_seq_one_letter_code
_entity_poly.pdbx_strand_id
1 'polypeptide(L)'
;HGFLSSADATSWLPRGTMMLSGAHGSYEARLSDAKEFVELKPELQQKLGKAASQDQYYAIRLYNPESPSRVLQAAIPADLLSEHFEDWHDILEVSVGAAGIPVGLSYRVKHTLGLMLFDHTQ
;
A
#
# COMPACT_ATOMS: atom_id res chain seq x y z
N HIS A 1 1.74 7.42 0.37
CA HIS A 1 0.42 6.93 -0.05
C HIS A 1 -0.47 8.10 -0.43
N GLY A 2 -1.57 7.88 -1.13
CA GLY A 2 -2.48 8.94 -1.56
C GLY A 2 -3.69 8.37 -2.29
N PHE A 3 -4.59 9.26 -2.70
CA PHE A 3 -5.76 8.91 -3.50
C PHE A 3 -5.58 9.40 -4.93
N LEU A 4 -5.65 8.49 -5.90
CA LEU A 4 -5.57 8.83 -7.31
C LEU A 4 -6.90 9.44 -7.74
N SER A 5 -6.83 10.69 -8.19
CA SER A 5 -7.94 11.43 -8.81
C SER A 5 -7.59 11.67 -10.27
N SER A 6 -8.59 11.60 -11.15
CA SER A 6 -8.44 11.93 -12.57
C SER A 6 -8.37 13.45 -12.83
N ALA A 7 -8.80 14.26 -11.86
CA ALA A 7 -8.94 15.71 -12.03
C ALA A 7 -7.81 16.53 -11.39
N ASP A 8 -7.20 16.02 -10.32
CA ASP A 8 -6.24 16.77 -9.49
C ASP A 8 -4.90 16.05 -9.33
N ALA A 9 -3.85 16.84 -9.08
CA ALA A 9 -2.56 16.29 -8.70
C ALA A 9 -2.68 15.51 -7.37
N THR A 10 -2.25 14.24 -7.37
CA THR A 10 -2.29 13.42 -6.17
C THR A 10 -1.41 14.01 -5.06
N SER A 11 -2.02 14.33 -3.93
CA SER A 11 -1.30 14.66 -2.69
C SER A 11 -0.75 13.37 -2.07
N TRP A 12 0.57 13.28 -1.98
CA TRP A 12 1.28 12.14 -1.40
C TRP A 12 1.63 12.41 0.05
N LEU A 13 1.16 11.54 0.94
CA LEU A 13 1.49 11.55 2.37
C LEU A 13 2.47 10.40 2.71
N PRO A 14 3.34 10.57 3.72
CA PRO A 14 4.22 9.50 4.18
C PRO A 14 3.43 8.29 4.66
N ARG A 15 3.75 7.08 4.17
CA ARG A 15 3.17 5.81 4.66
C ARG A 15 4.05 5.20 5.75
N GLY A 16 5.36 5.31 5.58
CA GLY A 16 6.37 4.65 6.39
C GLY A 16 7.68 4.52 5.63
N THR A 17 8.69 4.00 6.33
CA THR A 17 10.00 3.68 5.77
C THR A 17 10.17 2.17 5.77
N MET A 18 10.56 1.61 4.62
CA MET A 18 10.89 0.19 4.50
C MET A 18 12.41 0.03 4.49
N MET A 19 12.93 -0.74 5.44
CA MET A 19 14.31 -1.19 5.44
C MET A 19 14.37 -2.59 4.82
N LEU A 20 15.12 -2.72 3.73
CA LEU A 20 15.38 -3.99 3.06
C LEU A 20 16.83 -4.37 3.31
N SER A 21 17.05 -5.50 3.98
CA SER A 21 18.37 -6.07 4.22
C SER A 21 18.45 -7.45 3.57
N GLY A 22 19.56 -7.74 2.90
CA GLY A 22 19.82 -9.04 2.29
C GLY A 22 21.11 -9.66 2.81
N ALA A 23 21.08 -10.95 3.15
CA ALA A 23 22.26 -11.73 3.50
C ALA A 23 22.13 -13.16 2.98
N HIS A 24 23.17 -13.69 2.34
CA HIS A 24 23.24 -15.10 1.91
C HIS A 24 22.01 -15.66 1.17
N GLY A 25 21.39 -14.85 0.30
CA GLY A 25 20.25 -15.27 -0.52
C GLY A 25 18.88 -15.18 0.16
N SER A 26 18.80 -14.67 1.38
CA SER A 26 17.54 -14.27 2.02
C SER A 26 17.43 -12.74 2.09
N TYR A 27 16.20 -12.25 2.03
CA TYR A 27 15.87 -10.85 2.23
C TYR A 27 14.94 -10.72 3.43
N GLU A 28 15.21 -9.74 4.28
CA GLU A 28 14.33 -9.31 5.35
C GLU A 28 13.84 -7.89 5.02
N ALA A 29 12.54 -7.68 5.11
CA ALA A 29 11.91 -6.38 4.98
C ALA A 29 11.27 -5.99 6.31
N ARG A 30 11.65 -4.81 6.82
CA ARG A 30 11.02 -4.21 8.00
C ARG A 30 10.34 -2.92 7.59
N LEU A 31 9.05 -2.79 7.90
CA LEU A 31 8.30 -1.57 7.70
C LEU A 31 8.16 -0.83 9.02
N SER A 32 8.50 0.45 9.04
CA SER A 32 8.23 1.37 10.13
C SER A 32 7.21 2.40 9.67
N ASP A 33 6.02 2.39 10.27
CA ASP A 33 4.98 3.36 9.95
C ASP A 33 5.46 4.79 10.22
N ALA A 34 5.07 5.73 9.35
CA ALA A 34 5.34 7.14 9.58
C ALA A 34 4.46 7.65 10.74
N LYS A 35 4.95 8.62 11.52
CA LYS A 35 4.19 9.17 12.65
C LYS A 35 2.87 9.79 12.18
N GLU A 36 2.94 10.57 11.12
CA GLU A 36 1.81 11.23 10.47
C GLU A 36 0.78 10.21 9.96
N PHE A 37 1.25 9.03 9.56
CA PHE A 37 0.40 7.95 9.12
C PHE A 37 -0.37 7.32 10.27
N VAL A 38 0.31 7.04 11.40
CA VAL A 38 -0.32 6.50 12.61
C VAL A 38 -1.38 7.47 13.15
N GLU A 39 -1.07 8.77 13.17
CA GLU A 39 -2.00 9.82 13.58
C GLU A 39 -3.20 9.94 12.64
N LEU A 40 -3.02 9.67 11.35
CA LEU A 40 -4.07 9.72 10.34
C LEU A 40 -5.01 8.52 10.37
N LYS A 41 -4.59 7.36 10.89
CA LYS A 41 -5.37 6.10 10.88
C LYS A 41 -6.84 6.27 11.30
N PRO A 42 -7.18 7.02 12.38
CA PRO A 42 -8.57 7.20 12.80
C PRO A 42 -9.46 7.92 11.78
N GLU A 43 -8.92 8.90 11.05
CA GLU A 43 -9.66 9.66 10.03
C GLU A 43 -9.65 8.97 8.67
N LEU A 44 -8.78 7.99 8.49
CA LEU A 44 -8.50 7.43 7.19
C LEU A 44 -9.68 6.61 6.65
N GLN A 45 -10.44 5.95 7.53
CA GLN A 45 -11.68 5.27 7.14
C GLN A 45 -12.66 6.23 6.45
N GLN A 46 -12.85 7.43 7.02
CA GLN A 46 -13.72 8.45 6.43
C GLN A 46 -13.18 8.92 5.08
N LYS A 47 -11.85 9.10 4.97
CA LYS A 47 -11.19 9.50 3.71
C LYS A 47 -11.34 8.42 2.64
N LEU A 48 -11.24 7.14 3.00
CA LEU A 48 -11.48 6.01 2.11
C LEU A 48 -12.94 5.95 1.64
N GLY A 49 -13.91 6.12 2.54
CA GLY A 49 -15.33 6.16 2.15
C GLY A 49 -15.65 7.32 1.20
N LYS A 50 -15.03 8.48 1.40
CA LYS A 50 -15.14 9.60 0.46
C LYS A 50 -14.47 9.31 -0.89
N ALA A 51 -13.30 8.68 -0.88
CA ALA A 51 -12.61 8.30 -2.10
C ALA A 51 -13.39 7.24 -2.89
N ALA A 52 -13.98 6.26 -2.19
CA ALA A 52 -14.83 5.22 -2.76
C ALA A 52 -16.06 5.81 -3.46
N SER A 53 -16.75 6.79 -2.86
CA SER A 53 -17.90 7.46 -3.49
C SER A 53 -17.54 8.33 -4.69
N GLN A 54 -16.24 8.51 -4.95
CA GLN A 54 -15.69 9.24 -6.08
C GLN A 54 -14.96 8.32 -7.07
N ASP A 55 -15.14 7.00 -6.96
CA ASP A 55 -14.47 5.98 -7.78
C ASP A 55 -12.93 6.12 -7.82
N GLN A 56 -12.34 6.58 -6.71
CA GLN A 56 -10.90 6.79 -6.60
C GLN A 56 -10.17 5.52 -6.16
N TYR A 57 -8.87 5.51 -6.44
CA TYR A 57 -7.97 4.43 -6.02
C TYR A 57 -7.09 4.91 -4.87
N TYR A 58 -6.91 4.07 -3.86
CA TYR A 58 -5.86 4.26 -2.87
C TYR A 58 -4.53 3.72 -3.43
N ALA A 59 -3.49 4.53 -3.41
CA ALA A 59 -2.19 4.19 -3.98
C ALA A 59 -1.03 4.35 -2.98
N ILE A 60 -0.04 3.49 -3.14
CA ILE A 60 1.22 3.53 -2.40
C ILE A 60 2.37 3.66 -3.40
N ARG A 61 3.32 4.54 -3.05
CA ARG A 61 4.58 4.72 -3.77
C ARG A 61 5.73 4.27 -2.88
N LEU A 62 6.66 3.54 -3.47
CA LEU A 62 7.95 3.20 -2.90
C LEU A 62 9.04 3.83 -3.77
N TYR A 63 9.97 4.53 -3.14
CA TYR A 63 11.08 5.17 -3.82
C TYR A 63 12.31 5.16 -2.90
N ASN A 64 13.50 5.25 -3.49
CA ASN A 64 14.72 5.47 -2.73
C ASN A 64 14.88 6.98 -2.50
N PRO A 65 14.95 7.47 -1.25
CA PRO A 65 15.14 8.90 -0.97
C PRO A 65 16.47 9.46 -1.51
N GLU A 66 17.52 8.63 -1.62
CA GLU A 66 18.81 9.03 -2.19
C GLU A 66 18.80 9.10 -3.72
N SER A 67 17.85 8.42 -4.37
CA SER A 67 17.71 8.41 -5.82
C SER A 67 16.23 8.28 -6.22
N PRO A 68 15.46 9.39 -6.15
CA PRO A 68 14.01 9.36 -6.31
C PRO A 68 13.54 9.19 -7.77
N SER A 69 14.46 9.01 -8.72
CA SER A 69 14.13 8.87 -10.14
C SER A 69 13.39 7.55 -10.45
N ARG A 70 13.56 6.53 -9.60
CA ARG A 70 12.84 5.26 -9.71
C ARG A 70 11.78 5.13 -8.62
N VAL A 71 10.52 5.16 -9.05
CA VAL A 71 9.35 5.01 -8.19
C VAL A 71 8.59 3.75 -8.59
N LEU A 72 8.33 2.87 -7.63
CA LEU A 72 7.37 1.77 -7.77
C LEU A 72 6.04 2.23 -7.19
N GLN A 73 4.94 1.86 -7.83
CA GLN A 73 3.61 2.23 -7.38
C GLN A 73 2.67 1.03 -7.48
N ALA A 74 1.84 0.87 -6.45
CA ALA A 74 0.70 -0.04 -6.46
C ALA A 74 -0.56 0.75 -6.08
N ALA A 75 -1.71 0.33 -6.59
CA ALA A 75 -3.00 0.95 -6.31
C ALA A 75 -4.09 -0.11 -6.19
N ILE A 76 -5.08 0.17 -5.35
CA ILE A 76 -6.27 -0.64 -5.14
C ILE A 76 -7.49 0.29 -5.17
N PRO A 77 -8.63 -0.15 -5.72
CA PRO A 77 -9.90 0.55 -5.56
C PRO A 77 -10.18 0.92 -4.08
N ALA A 78 -10.60 2.15 -3.82
CA ALA A 78 -10.84 2.62 -2.44
C ALA A 78 -12.08 1.99 -1.80
N ASP A 79 -13.05 1.57 -2.61
CA ASP A 79 -14.26 0.83 -2.20
C ASP A 79 -13.88 -0.45 -1.43
N LEU A 80 -12.97 -1.28 -1.96
CA LEU A 80 -12.48 -2.53 -1.36
C LEU A 80 -11.85 -2.31 0.02
N LEU A 81 -11.29 -1.13 0.26
CA LEU A 81 -10.71 -0.76 1.55
C LEU A 81 -11.74 -0.17 2.51
N SER A 82 -12.74 0.53 1.99
CA SER A 82 -13.77 1.19 2.80
C SER A 82 -14.77 0.19 3.42
N GLU A 83 -15.09 -0.89 2.70
CA GLU A 83 -16.05 -1.92 3.13
C GLU A 83 -15.47 -2.87 4.19
N HIS A 84 -14.16 -3.07 4.18
CA HIS A 84 -13.45 -4.05 5.02
C HIS A 84 -12.32 -3.42 5.83
N PHE A 85 -12.58 -2.24 6.41
CA PHE A 85 -11.60 -1.51 7.21
C PHE A 85 -11.39 -2.17 8.59
N GLU A 86 -10.78 -3.35 8.62
CA GLU A 86 -10.37 -4.06 9.86
C GLU A 86 -8.91 -3.74 10.19
N ASP A 87 -8.68 -2.55 10.77
CA ASP A 87 -7.39 -2.07 11.29
C ASP A 87 -6.22 -2.06 10.29
N TRP A 88 -6.54 -2.17 9.00
CA TRP A 88 -5.58 -2.08 7.90
C TRP A 88 -4.43 -3.09 8.03
N HIS A 89 -4.80 -4.37 8.16
CA HIS A 89 -3.89 -5.51 7.94
C HIS A 89 -3.54 -5.63 6.45
N ASP A 90 -2.86 -4.61 5.95
CA ASP A 90 -2.37 -4.54 4.59
C ASP A 90 -1.11 -5.39 4.41
N ILE A 91 -0.89 -5.84 3.17
CA ILE A 91 0.27 -6.63 2.78
C ILE A 91 0.97 -5.85 1.67
N LEU A 92 2.19 -5.42 1.98
CA LEU A 92 3.13 -4.83 1.04
C LEU A 92 4.13 -5.89 0.62
N GLU A 93 4.04 -6.33 -0.63
CA GLU A 93 4.95 -7.30 -1.23
C GLU A 93 5.92 -6.56 -2.15
N VAL A 94 7.22 -6.73 -1.92
CA VAL A 94 8.28 -6.11 -2.73
C VAL A 94 9.09 -7.20 -3.41
N SER A 95 9.13 -7.15 -4.74
CA SER A 95 9.97 -8.03 -5.54
C SER A 95 11.34 -7.39 -5.74
N VAL A 96 12.40 -8.14 -5.45
CA VAL A 96 13.79 -7.68 -5.53
C VAL A 96 14.49 -8.41 -6.67
N GLY A 97 15.17 -7.66 -7.55
CA GLY A 97 15.95 -8.24 -8.64
C GLY A 97 17.27 -8.85 -8.14
N ALA A 98 17.97 -9.58 -9.01
CA ALA A 98 19.23 -10.27 -8.67
C ALA A 98 20.33 -9.35 -8.07
N ALA A 99 20.30 -8.05 -8.39
CA ALA A 99 21.22 -7.04 -7.86
C ALA A 99 20.80 -6.49 -6.48
N GLY A 100 19.76 -7.02 -5.83
CA GLY A 100 19.23 -6.50 -4.56
C GLY A 100 18.39 -5.23 -4.69
N ILE A 101 18.04 -4.84 -5.92
CA ILE A 101 17.28 -3.62 -6.19
C ILE A 101 15.78 -3.95 -6.28
N PRO A 102 14.88 -3.25 -5.57
CA PRO A 102 13.44 -3.38 -5.76
C PRO A 102 13.03 -3.16 -7.22
N VAL A 103 12.25 -4.08 -7.78
CA VAL A 103 11.75 -4.02 -9.16
C VAL A 103 10.23 -4.14 -9.28
N GLY A 104 9.55 -4.56 -8.21
CA GLY A 104 8.09 -4.69 -8.16
C GLY A 104 7.54 -4.30 -6.79
N LEU A 105 6.35 -3.72 -6.78
CA LEU A 105 5.57 -3.41 -5.59
C LEU A 105 4.14 -3.90 -5.82
N SER A 106 3.63 -4.71 -4.89
CA SER A 106 2.24 -5.14 -4.85
C SER A 106 1.65 -4.74 -3.50
N TYR A 107 0.42 -4.24 -3.54
CA TYR A 107 -0.35 -3.87 -2.35
C TYR A 107 -1.62 -4.72 -2.32
N ARG A 108 -1.84 -5.43 -1.22
CA ARG A 108 -3.00 -6.29 -1.04
C ARG A 108 -3.58 -6.07 0.35
N VAL A 109 -4.86 -6.39 0.50
CA VAL A 109 -5.51 -6.54 1.81
C VAL A 109 -6.09 -7.94 1.93
N LYS A 110 -6.28 -8.44 3.16
CA LYS A 110 -6.71 -9.82 3.42
C LYS A 110 -7.91 -10.26 2.56
N HIS A 111 -8.92 -9.40 2.41
CA HIS A 111 -10.12 -9.69 1.61
C HIS A 111 -9.88 -9.79 0.10
N THR A 112 -8.78 -9.21 -0.41
CA THR A 112 -8.38 -9.33 -1.83
C THR A 112 -7.53 -10.57 -2.14
N LEU A 113 -7.19 -11.39 -1.14
CA LEU A 113 -6.36 -12.58 -1.33
C LEU A 113 -7.11 -13.77 -1.96
N GLY A 114 -8.35 -13.59 -2.42
CA GLY A 114 -9.15 -14.68 -3.00
C GLY A 114 -9.61 -15.73 -1.99
N LEU A 115 -9.41 -15.51 -0.69
CA LEU A 115 -9.87 -16.42 0.37
C LEU A 115 -11.40 -16.46 0.52
N MET A 116 -12.13 -15.50 -0.06
CA MET A 116 -13.60 -15.57 -0.18
C MET A 116 -14.09 -16.61 -1.21
N LEU A 117 -13.21 -17.21 -2.04
CA LEU A 117 -13.60 -18.30 -2.94
C LEU A 117 -14.11 -19.55 -2.20
N PHE A 118 -13.86 -19.67 -0.90
CA PHE A 118 -14.30 -20.81 -0.08
C PHE A 118 -15.51 -20.52 0.82
N ASP A 119 -16.01 -19.27 0.88
CA ASP A 119 -17.18 -18.93 1.71
C ASP A 119 -18.54 -19.27 1.03
N HIS A 120 -18.52 -19.81 -0.19
CA HIS A 120 -19.74 -20.28 -0.88
C HIS A 120 -20.07 -21.76 -0.64
N THR A 121 -19.44 -22.41 0.34
CA THR A 121 -19.81 -23.76 0.78
C THR A 121 -20.37 -23.74 2.20
N GLN A 122 -21.53 -23.12 2.41
CA GLN A 122 -22.44 -23.45 3.51
C GLN A 122 -23.90 -23.40 3.04
#